data_AF-A0A8S3SNL4-F1
#
_entry.id   AF-A0A8S3SNL4-F1
#
_cell.length_a   1.000
_cell.length_b   1.000
_cell.length_c   1.000
_cell.angle_alpha   90.00
_cell.angle_beta   90.00
_cell.angle_gamma   90.00
#
_symmetry.space_group_name_H-M   'P 1'
#
loop_
_entity.id
_entity.type
_entity.pdbx_description
1 polymer ?
#
loop_
_entity_poly.entity_id
_entity_poly.type
_entity_poly.pdbx_seq_one_letter_code
_entity_poly.pdbx_strand_id
1 'polypeptide(L)'
;MMHWRRNKAWFLKLTIILMFCTSALYISLPALKDIPTNNQIRHTDCDKSHPKKAYQTQSTRRCLTKMSNDSCKTCLNGWSGKDCGIPPHPSHVTITERDEPCYIVQATIVNHEIDILKIKIDNSLPYTDELIVIEGDKTFALEPKSFLCKTHEKELSSLIKLRQLHVHIKTTDKHSWDVQNEMRLGNSNLHNFYKDIPLNSLVIFTDLDDIVRPEVLHFLKYYNSSPYPTGVEWDTFLFGFFFLDSVLYNPSSFGTIFQSPLDIRGQPKTWTIPKGGWHCRWCFTIEDIQFKLKSSPYVDLPRIADNPKMMKPYVIYDHILKGKWFLGKKRIPRIEPQDIPINTPIYLRSYDWWIKHPPRKTA
;
A
#
# COMPACT_ATOMS: atom_id res chain seq x y z
N MET A 1 58.28 -41.49 -32.80
CA MET A 1 57.91 -42.38 -31.67
C MET A 1 56.42 -42.12 -31.38
N MET A 2 55.49 -43.08 -31.35
CA MET A 2 55.40 -44.31 -30.52
C MET A 2 55.35 -44.01 -29.00
N HIS A 3 54.43 -44.57 -28.20
CA HIS A 3 53.17 -45.29 -28.50
C HIS A 3 52.32 -45.42 -27.20
N TRP A 4 51.06 -45.88 -27.32
CA TRP A 4 50.24 -46.68 -26.35
C TRP A 4 50.27 -46.38 -24.82
N ARG A 5 49.15 -46.12 -24.12
CA ARG A 5 47.89 -46.89 -23.83
C ARG A 5 47.89 -47.62 -22.47
N ARG A 6 46.80 -47.39 -21.70
CA ARG A 6 46.04 -48.28 -20.79
C ARG A 6 46.65 -49.65 -20.38
N ASN A 7 46.64 -49.94 -19.07
CA ASN A 7 45.81 -50.99 -18.41
C ASN A 7 46.07 -50.99 -16.87
N LYS A 8 45.06 -50.93 -16.00
CA LYS A 8 44.12 -51.98 -15.49
C LYS A 8 44.69 -52.95 -14.43
N ALA A 9 44.18 -52.77 -13.21
CA ALA A 9 43.70 -53.78 -12.25
C ALA A 9 44.64 -54.89 -11.70
N TRP A 10 44.85 -54.84 -10.38
CA TRP A 10 44.75 -56.00 -9.46
C TRP A 10 43.54 -55.71 -8.53
N PHE A 11 42.54 -56.58 -8.42
CA PHE A 11 42.44 -57.74 -7.50
C PHE A 11 42.40 -57.29 -6.00
N LEU A 12 41.46 -57.71 -5.13
CA LEU A 12 40.64 -58.94 -5.14
C LEU A 12 39.36 -58.85 -4.22
N LYS A 13 38.14 -59.03 -4.79
CA LYS A 13 36.85 -59.57 -4.20
C LYS A 13 36.30 -58.93 -2.89
N LEU A 14 35.08 -59.16 -2.37
CA LEU A 14 33.91 -60.05 -2.61
C LEU A 14 32.59 -59.19 -2.50
N THR A 15 31.57 -59.31 -3.38
CA THR A 15 30.33 -60.15 -3.24
C THR A 15 29.33 -59.62 -2.16
N ILE A 16 28.00 -59.40 -2.33
CA ILE A 16 26.92 -59.52 -3.37
C ILE A 16 25.61 -58.86 -2.77
N ILE A 17 24.44 -58.54 -3.39
CA ILE A 17 23.94 -58.16 -4.75
C ILE A 17 22.46 -57.67 -4.65
N LEU A 18 21.91 -56.94 -5.66
CA LEU A 18 20.47 -56.55 -5.88
C LEU A 18 19.78 -55.65 -4.81
N MET A 19 18.92 -54.66 -5.07
CA MET A 19 18.26 -54.04 -6.24
C MET A 19 16.88 -54.59 -6.70
N PHE A 20 15.90 -53.65 -6.78
CA PHE A 20 14.56 -53.65 -7.43
C PHE A 20 13.27 -54.18 -6.72
N CYS A 21 12.14 -53.58 -7.17
CA CYS A 21 10.73 -54.01 -7.16
C CYS A 21 9.72 -53.57 -6.05
N THR A 22 9.01 -52.47 -6.38
CA THR A 22 7.52 -52.34 -6.49
C THR A 22 6.53 -52.44 -5.30
N SER A 23 5.50 -51.58 -5.42
CA SER A 23 4.09 -51.71 -5.00
C SER A 23 3.68 -51.72 -3.51
N ALA A 24 3.21 -50.53 -3.08
CA ALA A 24 1.96 -50.25 -2.35
C ALA A 24 1.32 -51.27 -1.38
N LEU A 25 1.04 -50.81 -0.15
CA LEU A 25 -0.18 -51.16 0.58
C LEU A 25 -0.58 -50.05 1.57
N TYR A 26 -1.87 -49.95 1.88
CA TYR A 26 -2.46 -48.98 2.81
C TYR A 26 -2.08 -49.29 4.27
N ILE A 27 -1.90 -48.23 5.08
CA ILE A 27 -2.19 -48.27 6.52
C ILE A 27 -3.09 -47.07 6.86
N SER A 28 -4.05 -47.29 7.75
CA SER A 28 -5.22 -46.43 7.98
C SER A 28 -4.99 -45.28 8.97
N LEU A 29 -5.83 -44.24 8.84
CA LEU A 29 -6.09 -43.25 9.88
C LEU A 29 -6.63 -43.92 11.16
N PRO A 30 -6.17 -43.52 12.36
CA PRO A 30 -6.99 -43.54 13.56
C PRO A 30 -7.99 -42.37 13.50
N ALA A 31 -9.27 -42.63 13.72
CA ALA A 31 -10.26 -41.57 13.87
C ALA A 31 -10.24 -41.03 15.31
N LEU A 32 -10.07 -39.71 15.48
CA LEU A 32 -10.40 -39.03 16.73
C LEU A 32 -11.88 -38.66 16.71
N LYS A 33 -12.68 -39.45 17.42
CA LYS A 33 -14.06 -39.13 17.80
C LYS A 33 -14.06 -38.45 19.17
N ASP A 34 -15.05 -37.55 19.36
CA ASP A 34 -15.61 -37.12 20.65
C ASP A 34 -14.63 -36.42 21.63
N ILE A 35 -14.96 -35.40 22.44
CA ILE A 35 -16.15 -34.58 22.79
C ILE A 35 -15.57 -33.30 23.48
N PRO A 36 -16.27 -32.16 23.76
CA PRO A 36 -17.71 -31.91 23.74
C PRO A 36 -18.21 -30.75 22.85
N THR A 37 -19.45 -30.87 22.38
CA THR A 37 -20.24 -29.75 21.84
C THR A 37 -21.06 -29.06 22.95
N ASN A 38 -20.43 -28.25 23.81
CA ASN A 38 -21.13 -27.10 24.39
C ASN A 38 -20.17 -26.04 24.96
N ASN A 39 -20.27 -24.82 24.44
CA ASN A 39 -20.01 -23.62 25.23
C ASN A 39 -20.71 -22.43 24.57
N GLN A 40 -21.85 -22.02 25.13
CA GLN A 40 -22.47 -20.73 24.79
C GLN A 40 -21.59 -19.61 25.33
N ILE A 41 -20.59 -19.15 24.57
CA ILE A 41 -19.97 -17.85 24.82
C ILE A 41 -20.98 -16.78 24.42
N ARG A 42 -21.91 -16.50 25.33
CA ARG A 42 -22.72 -15.28 25.29
C ARG A 42 -21.76 -14.12 25.53
N HIS A 43 -21.34 -13.43 24.47
CA HIS A 43 -20.86 -12.07 24.62
C HIS A 43 -22.06 -11.18 24.96
N THR A 44 -22.34 -11.08 26.26
CA THR A 44 -23.27 -10.10 26.83
C THR A 44 -22.75 -8.68 26.57
N ASP A 45 -23.66 -7.71 26.57
CA ASP A 45 -23.42 -6.34 26.11
C ASP A 45 -22.16 -5.68 26.72
N CYS A 46 -21.25 -5.26 25.85
CA CYS A 46 -20.34 -4.14 26.12
C CYS A 46 -20.94 -2.87 25.49
N ASP A 47 -21.95 -2.34 26.18
CA ASP A 47 -22.71 -1.15 25.82
C ASP A 47 -21.87 0.15 25.98
N LYS A 48 -22.23 1.17 25.20
CA LYS A 48 -21.77 2.57 25.20
C LYS A 48 -20.28 2.88 25.01
N SER A 49 -20.08 3.92 24.18
CA SER A 49 -18.94 4.86 24.19
C SER A 49 -17.59 4.42 23.62
N HIS A 50 -17.57 4.05 22.33
CA HIS A 50 -16.54 4.69 21.49
C HIS A 50 -16.79 6.21 21.48
N PRO A 51 -15.85 7.05 21.94
CA PRO A 51 -16.05 8.49 21.93
C PRO A 51 -16.08 8.97 20.48
N LYS A 52 -17.21 9.56 20.07
CA LYS A 52 -17.34 10.26 18.78
C LYS A 52 -16.50 11.55 18.79
N LYS A 53 -15.17 11.43 18.76
CA LYS A 53 -14.27 12.51 18.35
C LYS A 53 -14.50 12.75 16.86
N ALA A 54 -15.48 13.60 16.56
CA ALA A 54 -15.70 14.11 15.22
C ALA A 54 -14.45 14.89 14.82
N TYR A 55 -13.61 14.29 13.97
CA TYR A 55 -12.47 14.96 13.35
C TYR A 55 -12.99 15.99 12.35
N GLN A 56 -13.37 17.17 12.83
CA GLN A 56 -13.72 18.34 12.04
C GLN A 56 -12.48 18.92 11.33
N THR A 57 -12.00 18.20 10.33
CA THR A 57 -10.94 18.66 9.42
C THR A 57 -11.53 19.70 8.48
N GLN A 58 -10.81 20.80 8.21
CA GLN A 58 -11.39 21.94 7.47
C GLN A 58 -11.79 21.62 6.01
N SER A 59 -11.38 20.47 5.46
CA SER A 59 -11.83 19.94 4.17
C SER A 59 -13.22 19.27 4.19
N THR A 60 -13.70 18.76 5.33
CA THR A 60 -15.02 18.08 5.43
C THR A 60 -16.23 19.02 5.29
N ARG A 61 -16.00 20.30 4.95
CA ARG A 61 -17.02 21.20 4.37
C ARG A 61 -17.56 20.70 3.02
N ARG A 62 -16.95 19.70 2.38
CA ARG A 62 -17.58 18.89 1.31
C ARG A 62 -18.28 17.64 1.86
N CYS A 63 -19.14 17.85 2.85
CA CYS A 63 -20.24 16.97 3.27
C CYS A 63 -19.94 15.46 3.47
N LEU A 64 -19.26 15.09 4.57
CA LEU A 64 -19.20 13.69 5.05
C LEU A 64 -19.55 13.53 6.54
N THR A 65 -20.47 14.33 7.08
CA THR A 65 -21.18 14.00 8.34
C THR A 65 -22.41 14.89 8.57
N LYS A 66 -23.42 14.35 9.28
CA LYS A 66 -24.59 15.12 9.75
C LYS A 66 -24.19 16.17 10.79
N MET A 67 -24.30 17.45 10.44
CA MET A 67 -24.47 18.55 11.40
C MET A 67 -25.47 19.57 10.87
N SER A 68 -26.55 19.80 11.63
CA SER A 68 -27.72 20.64 11.28
C SER A 68 -28.50 20.22 10.01
N ASN A 69 -29.78 20.59 9.97
CA ASN A 69 -30.57 20.51 8.74
C ASN A 69 -30.09 21.58 7.73
N ASP A 70 -30.45 21.40 6.46
CA ASP A 70 -30.32 22.35 5.34
C ASP A 70 -28.93 22.69 4.76
N SER A 71 -27.80 22.45 5.43
CA SER A 71 -26.50 23.01 4.97
C SER A 71 -25.72 22.20 3.92
N CYS A 72 -26.19 21.03 3.46
CA CYS A 72 -25.65 20.36 2.29
C CYS A 72 -26.76 19.94 1.31
N LYS A 73 -26.80 20.59 0.13
CA LYS A 73 -27.82 20.38 -0.91
C LYS A 73 -27.22 20.08 -2.29
N THR A 74 -25.94 19.75 -2.36
CA THR A 74 -25.23 19.50 -3.62
C THR A 74 -24.09 18.52 -3.37
N CYS A 75 -24.11 17.38 -4.07
CA CYS A 75 -23.05 16.39 -4.04
C CYS A 75 -21.79 16.87 -4.77
N LEU A 76 -20.67 16.15 -4.62
CA LEU A 76 -19.55 16.30 -5.54
C LEU A 76 -19.99 16.02 -6.97
N ASN A 77 -19.28 16.59 -7.95
CA ASN A 77 -19.67 16.47 -9.36
C ASN A 77 -19.74 14.99 -9.80
N GLY A 78 -20.92 14.55 -10.25
CA GLY A 78 -21.20 13.17 -10.63
C GLY A 78 -21.44 12.18 -9.48
N TRP A 79 -21.31 12.62 -8.21
CA TRP A 79 -21.68 11.80 -7.05
C TRP A 79 -23.19 11.92 -6.76
N SER A 80 -23.75 10.88 -6.13
CA SER A 80 -25.20 10.68 -5.96
C SER A 80 -25.52 9.87 -4.69
N GLY A 81 -26.76 9.42 -4.51
CA GLY A 81 -27.23 8.75 -3.30
C GLY A 81 -27.78 9.71 -2.24
N LYS A 82 -28.43 9.16 -1.20
CA LYS A 82 -29.15 9.92 -0.16
C LYS A 82 -28.26 10.84 0.69
N ASP A 83 -26.96 10.52 0.73
CA ASP A 83 -25.90 11.16 1.52
C ASP A 83 -24.75 11.66 0.63
N CYS A 84 -24.95 11.68 -0.69
CA CYS A 84 -23.92 11.94 -1.71
C CYS A 84 -22.75 10.93 -1.74
N GLY A 85 -22.88 9.76 -1.11
CA GLY A 85 -21.83 8.75 -0.99
C GLY A 85 -21.64 7.79 -2.16
N ILE A 86 -22.41 7.90 -3.25
CA ILE A 86 -22.29 7.02 -4.43
C ILE A 86 -21.48 7.71 -5.55
N PRO A 87 -20.31 7.18 -5.98
CA PRO A 87 -19.50 7.77 -7.05
C PRO A 87 -20.11 7.57 -8.46
N PRO A 88 -19.61 8.29 -9.48
CA PRO A 88 -19.90 7.96 -10.88
C PRO A 88 -19.44 6.53 -11.19
N HIS A 89 -20.31 5.73 -11.81
CA HIS A 89 -20.07 4.32 -12.09
C HIS A 89 -20.67 3.89 -13.45
N PRO A 90 -20.10 2.87 -14.13
CA PRO A 90 -20.70 2.28 -15.32
C PRO A 90 -22.05 1.61 -15.03
N SER A 91 -22.94 1.56 -16.03
CA SER A 91 -24.27 0.93 -15.93
C SER A 91 -24.28 -0.58 -15.69
N HIS A 92 -23.11 -1.25 -15.73
CA HIS A 92 -22.96 -2.66 -15.38
C HIS A 92 -22.56 -2.88 -13.91
N VAL A 93 -22.27 -1.80 -13.16
CA VAL A 93 -21.89 -1.88 -11.74
C VAL A 93 -23.15 -1.74 -10.89
N THR A 94 -23.51 -2.80 -10.20
CA THR A 94 -24.61 -2.78 -9.23
C THR A 94 -24.11 -2.15 -7.94
N ILE A 95 -24.78 -1.08 -7.48
CA ILE A 95 -24.52 -0.45 -6.18
C ILE A 95 -25.77 -0.57 -5.31
N THR A 96 -25.59 -1.00 -4.06
CA THR A 96 -26.66 -1.05 -3.05
C THR A 96 -26.14 -0.52 -1.72
N GLU A 97 -27.04 -0.04 -0.87
CA GLU A 97 -26.71 0.28 0.52
C GLU A 97 -26.39 -1.00 1.30
N ARG A 98 -25.58 -0.87 2.35
CA ARG A 98 -25.35 -1.93 3.33
C ARG A 98 -26.25 -1.73 4.54
N ASP A 99 -26.78 -2.82 5.08
CA ASP A 99 -27.51 -2.81 6.35
C ASP A 99 -26.59 -2.42 7.52
N GLU A 100 -25.33 -2.89 7.48
CA GLU A 100 -24.29 -2.62 8.48
C GLU A 100 -22.99 -2.10 7.83
N PRO A 101 -22.21 -1.23 8.50
CA PRO A 101 -20.96 -0.70 7.94
C PRO A 101 -19.94 -1.80 7.66
N CYS A 102 -19.32 -1.76 6.48
CA CYS A 102 -18.29 -2.73 6.09
C CYS A 102 -17.08 -2.67 7.03
N TYR A 103 -16.46 -3.82 7.34
CA TYR A 103 -15.13 -3.82 7.93
C TYR A 103 -14.10 -3.58 6.81
N ILE A 104 -13.37 -2.47 6.87
CA ILE A 104 -12.38 -2.09 5.86
C ILE A 104 -10.98 -2.18 6.47
N VAL A 105 -10.12 -2.95 5.81
CA VAL A 105 -8.71 -3.08 6.16
C VAL A 105 -7.87 -2.47 5.05
N GLN A 106 -7.09 -1.45 5.37
CA GLN A 106 -6.11 -0.91 4.44
C GLN A 106 -4.75 -1.57 4.68
N ALA A 107 -4.06 -1.97 3.62
CA ALA A 107 -2.74 -2.56 3.68
C ALA A 107 -1.76 -1.74 2.81
N THR A 108 -0.57 -1.47 3.35
CA THR A 108 0.45 -0.68 2.66
C THR A 108 1.87 -1.08 3.07
N ILE A 109 2.82 -0.89 2.15
CA ILE A 109 4.24 -1.14 2.38
C ILE A 109 4.93 0.17 2.77
N VAL A 110 5.72 0.13 3.85
CA VAL A 110 6.45 1.29 4.39
C VAL A 110 7.95 1.02 4.36
N ASN A 111 8.74 2.04 4.00
CA ASN A 111 10.20 1.96 3.95
C ASN A 111 10.87 3.03 4.84
N HIS A 112 10.55 4.31 4.64
CA HIS A 112 11.06 5.44 5.45
C HIS A 112 10.11 6.65 5.50
N GLU A 113 9.07 6.69 4.66
CA GLU A 113 8.29 7.89 4.35
C GLU A 113 7.22 8.21 5.42
N ILE A 114 7.67 8.52 6.64
CA ILE A 114 6.83 8.68 7.83
C ILE A 114 5.74 9.76 7.69
N ASP A 115 6.04 10.88 7.03
CA ASP A 115 5.05 11.95 6.82
C ASP A 115 3.92 11.52 5.89
N ILE A 116 4.19 10.69 4.87
CA ILE A 116 3.15 10.13 4.01
C ILE A 116 2.36 9.03 4.76
N LEU A 117 2.99 8.25 5.64
CA LEU A 117 2.27 7.31 6.51
C LEU A 117 1.27 8.05 7.42
N LYS A 118 1.66 9.18 8.02
CA LYS A 118 0.77 10.03 8.83
C LYS A 118 -0.40 10.57 8.01
N ILE A 119 -0.12 11.11 6.83
CA ILE A 119 -1.18 11.60 5.93
C ILE A 119 -2.14 10.46 5.55
N LYS A 120 -1.64 9.29 5.15
CA LYS A 120 -2.50 8.13 4.82
C LYS A 120 -3.36 7.73 6.02
N ILE A 121 -2.79 7.69 7.23
CA ILE A 121 -3.55 7.45 8.47
C ILE A 121 -4.64 8.51 8.64
N ASP A 122 -4.29 9.79 8.70
CA ASP A 122 -5.24 10.89 8.99
C ASP A 122 -6.41 11.01 8.00
N ASN A 123 -6.22 10.59 6.75
CA ASN A 123 -7.28 10.55 5.74
C ASN A 123 -8.14 9.28 5.82
N SER A 124 -7.60 8.17 6.32
CA SER A 124 -8.32 6.89 6.49
C SER A 124 -8.97 6.70 7.87
N LEU A 125 -8.46 7.36 8.92
CA LEU A 125 -8.90 7.26 10.32
C LEU A 125 -10.42 7.21 10.56
N PRO A 126 -11.28 7.98 9.84
CA PRO A 126 -12.71 7.99 10.12
C PRO A 126 -13.49 6.81 9.50
N TYR A 127 -12.88 6.00 8.63
CA TYR A 127 -13.59 5.07 7.76
C TYR A 127 -13.02 3.64 7.72
N THR A 128 -11.70 3.47 7.94
CA THR A 128 -11.08 2.14 8.04
C THR A 128 -11.08 1.64 9.48
N ASP A 129 -11.13 0.32 9.66
CA ASP A 129 -11.21 -0.32 10.99
C ASP A 129 -9.84 -0.87 11.44
N GLU A 130 -8.98 -1.19 10.47
CA GLU A 130 -7.63 -1.69 10.71
C GLU A 130 -6.67 -1.16 9.62
N LEU A 131 -5.48 -0.71 10.03
CA LEU A 131 -4.38 -0.40 9.12
C LEU A 131 -3.26 -1.42 9.30
N ILE A 132 -2.87 -2.01 8.19
CA ILE A 132 -1.78 -2.97 8.09
C ILE A 132 -0.57 -2.28 7.47
N VAL A 133 0.47 -2.12 8.26
CA VAL A 133 1.78 -1.62 7.81
C VAL A 133 2.73 -2.79 7.67
N ILE A 134 3.19 -3.02 6.44
CA ILE A 134 4.17 -4.04 6.08
C ILE A 134 5.53 -3.37 5.95
N GLU A 135 6.51 -3.80 6.73
CA GLU A 135 7.83 -3.16 6.78
C GLU A 135 8.96 -4.20 6.77
N GLY A 136 9.97 -3.98 5.92
CA GLY A 136 11.14 -4.86 5.80
C GLY A 136 12.30 -4.42 6.70
N ASP A 137 13.20 -5.35 7.03
CA ASP A 137 14.49 -5.06 7.68
C ASP A 137 15.58 -4.57 6.70
N LYS A 138 15.24 -4.49 5.40
CA LYS A 138 16.08 -3.93 4.32
C LYS A 138 15.26 -2.99 3.43
N THR A 139 15.98 -2.10 2.75
CA THR A 139 15.48 -1.32 1.61
C THR A 139 15.31 -2.20 0.35
N PHE A 140 14.62 -1.73 -0.69
CA PHE A 140 14.55 -2.46 -1.97
C PHE A 140 15.92 -2.60 -2.68
N ALA A 141 16.89 -1.76 -2.32
CA ALA A 141 18.30 -1.89 -2.69
C ALA A 141 19.07 -2.98 -1.90
N LEU A 142 18.41 -3.70 -0.99
CA LEU A 142 18.97 -4.66 -0.02
C LEU A 142 19.90 -4.08 1.06
N GLU A 143 20.01 -2.75 1.17
CA GLU A 143 20.74 -2.12 2.29
C GLU A 143 19.90 -2.23 3.58
N PRO A 144 20.46 -2.70 4.71
CA PRO A 144 19.75 -2.86 5.98
C PRO A 144 19.18 -1.55 6.53
N LYS A 145 18.04 -1.62 7.22
CA LYS A 145 17.40 -0.46 7.86
C LYS A 145 16.72 -0.82 9.19
N SER A 146 16.48 0.19 10.02
CA SER A 146 15.59 0.05 11.18
C SER A 146 14.11 0.02 10.78
N PHE A 147 13.28 -0.52 11.66
CA PHE A 147 11.82 -0.42 11.56
C PHE A 147 11.35 0.99 11.94
N LEU A 148 10.87 1.75 10.96
CA LEU A 148 10.32 3.09 11.09
C LEU A 148 9.16 3.12 12.09
N CYS A 149 8.29 2.11 12.07
CA CYS A 149 7.18 2.02 13.02
C CYS A 149 7.62 1.78 14.46
N LYS A 150 8.81 1.19 14.68
CA LYS A 150 9.45 1.09 16.01
C LYS A 150 10.08 2.43 16.43
N THR A 151 10.69 3.14 15.49
CA THR A 151 11.24 4.50 15.74
C THR A 151 10.15 5.51 16.08
N HIS A 152 8.96 5.39 15.47
CA HIS A 152 7.79 6.27 15.69
C HIS A 152 6.69 5.66 16.57
N GLU A 153 6.99 4.63 17.36
CA GLU A 153 5.99 3.86 18.13
C GLU A 153 5.11 4.75 19.04
N LYS A 154 5.69 5.74 19.73
CA LYS A 154 4.97 6.69 20.60
C LYS A 154 3.99 7.60 19.85
N GLU A 155 4.23 7.82 18.57
CA GLU A 155 3.41 8.68 17.70
C GLU A 155 2.28 7.85 17.05
N LEU A 156 2.61 6.64 16.59
CA LEU A 156 1.70 5.76 15.86
C LEU A 156 0.75 4.94 16.77
N SER A 157 1.14 4.64 18.01
CA SER A 157 0.37 3.80 18.95
C SER A 157 -0.96 4.40 19.45
N SER A 158 -1.21 5.69 19.20
CA SER A 158 -2.44 6.39 19.61
C SER A 158 -3.52 6.47 18.52
N LEU A 159 -3.27 5.85 17.35
CA LEU A 159 -4.07 5.99 16.14
C LEU A 159 -4.98 4.77 15.94
N ILE A 160 -5.35 4.43 14.69
CA ILE A 160 -6.16 3.24 14.35
C ILE A 160 -5.53 1.94 14.89
N LYS A 161 -6.31 0.86 14.96
CA LYS A 161 -5.80 -0.51 15.14
C LYS A 161 -4.71 -0.82 14.10
N LEU A 162 -3.46 -0.62 14.50
CA LEU A 162 -2.29 -0.68 13.64
C LEU A 162 -1.61 -2.05 13.78
N ARG A 163 -1.82 -2.95 12.83
CA ARG A 163 -1.12 -4.24 12.81
C ARG A 163 0.17 -4.09 11.99
N GLN A 164 1.32 -4.20 12.66
CA GLN A 164 2.63 -4.17 12.01
C GLN A 164 3.04 -5.57 11.57
N LEU A 165 3.43 -5.73 10.30
CA LEU A 165 4.04 -6.94 9.76
C LEU A 165 5.52 -6.65 9.46
N HIS A 166 6.41 -7.02 10.37
CA HIS A 166 7.85 -6.96 10.15
C HIS A 166 8.28 -8.17 9.30
N VAL A 167 8.94 -7.90 8.16
CA VAL A 167 9.37 -8.92 7.19
C VAL A 167 10.89 -8.98 7.19
N HIS A 168 11.43 -10.13 7.59
CA HIS A 168 12.86 -10.43 7.43
C HIS A 168 13.14 -10.82 5.99
N ILE A 169 13.82 -9.93 5.25
CA ILE A 169 14.04 -10.08 3.82
C ILE A 169 15.13 -11.14 3.58
N LYS A 170 14.76 -12.25 2.94
CA LYS A 170 15.61 -13.42 2.70
C LYS A 170 16.40 -13.31 1.41
N THR A 171 15.78 -12.76 0.35
CA THR A 171 16.44 -12.58 -0.94
C THR A 171 17.74 -11.78 -0.83
N THR A 172 18.69 -12.17 -1.67
CA THR A 172 19.98 -11.51 -1.89
C THR A 172 20.09 -10.89 -3.29
N ASP A 173 19.05 -11.03 -4.13
CA ASP A 173 19.06 -10.46 -5.47
C ASP A 173 18.75 -8.96 -5.43
N LYS A 174 19.74 -8.17 -5.85
CA LYS A 174 19.64 -6.71 -6.03
C LYS A 174 19.00 -6.33 -7.38
N HIS A 175 18.94 -7.28 -8.31
CA HIS A 175 18.54 -7.14 -9.72
C HIS A 175 17.20 -7.82 -10.05
N SER A 176 16.31 -7.89 -9.05
CA SER A 176 14.89 -8.22 -9.24
C SER A 176 13.99 -7.28 -8.43
N TRP A 177 12.68 -7.49 -8.47
CA TRP A 177 11.73 -6.86 -7.55
C TRP A 177 11.51 -7.69 -6.27
N ASP A 178 12.36 -8.68 -5.98
CA ASP A 178 12.01 -9.72 -4.99
C ASP A 178 11.95 -9.25 -3.55
N VAL A 179 12.59 -8.12 -3.18
CA VAL A 179 12.33 -7.50 -1.87
C VAL A 179 10.86 -7.06 -1.76
N GLN A 180 10.33 -6.45 -2.82
CA GLN A 180 8.92 -6.04 -2.88
C GLN A 180 7.99 -7.25 -3.03
N ASN A 181 8.40 -8.30 -3.76
CA ASN A 181 7.66 -9.56 -3.81
C ASN A 181 7.66 -10.28 -2.46
N GLU A 182 8.74 -10.25 -1.68
CA GLU A 182 8.76 -10.85 -0.34
C GLU A 182 7.82 -10.13 0.63
N MET A 183 7.74 -8.80 0.53
CA MET A 183 6.79 -7.99 1.31
C MET A 183 5.33 -8.15 0.85
N ARG A 184 5.07 -8.37 -0.44
CA ARG A 184 3.71 -8.56 -1.00
C ARG A 184 3.21 -10.01 -1.00
N LEU A 185 4.11 -11.00 -1.06
CA LEU A 185 3.83 -12.42 -1.35
C LEU A 185 4.65 -13.41 -0.50
N GLY A 186 5.90 -13.07 -0.15
CA GLY A 186 6.88 -13.98 0.48
C GLY A 186 6.58 -14.41 1.92
N ASN A 187 5.40 -14.07 2.43
CA ASN A 187 4.86 -14.59 3.66
C ASN A 187 3.60 -15.40 3.35
N SER A 188 3.68 -16.73 3.50
CA SER A 188 2.52 -17.56 3.85
C SER A 188 1.79 -17.01 5.08
N ASN A 189 2.49 -16.24 5.92
CA ASN A 189 1.90 -15.49 7.01
C ASN A 189 0.97 -14.36 6.59
N LEU A 190 0.93 -13.84 5.36
CA LEU A 190 -0.08 -12.84 4.98
C LEU A 190 -1.49 -13.41 5.11
N HIS A 191 -1.68 -14.67 4.69
CA HIS A 191 -2.92 -15.42 4.96
C HIS A 191 -3.17 -15.59 6.47
N ASN A 192 -2.14 -15.94 7.26
CA ASN A 192 -2.25 -16.06 8.73
C ASN A 192 -2.46 -14.71 9.46
N PHE A 193 -2.12 -13.59 8.83
CA PHE A 193 -2.22 -12.23 9.35
C PHE A 193 -3.60 -11.64 9.06
N TYR A 194 -4.18 -12.06 7.93
CA TYR A 194 -5.57 -11.78 7.55
C TYR A 194 -6.60 -12.77 8.14
N LYS A 195 -6.18 -13.89 8.75
CA LYS A 195 -7.11 -14.93 9.27
C LYS A 195 -8.13 -14.40 10.29
N ASP A 196 -7.77 -13.34 11.03
CA ASP A 196 -8.60 -12.74 12.08
C ASP A 196 -9.52 -11.61 11.53
N ILE A 197 -9.47 -11.35 10.22
CA ILE A 197 -10.32 -10.36 9.55
C ILE A 197 -11.64 -11.04 9.16
N PRO A 198 -12.81 -10.42 9.38
CA PRO A 198 -14.09 -10.98 8.95
C PRO A 198 -14.11 -11.29 7.44
N LEU A 199 -14.69 -12.43 7.04
CA LEU A 199 -14.67 -12.91 5.65
C LEU A 199 -15.25 -11.93 4.62
N ASN A 200 -16.21 -11.10 5.04
CA ASN A 200 -16.89 -10.09 4.20
C ASN A 200 -16.25 -8.70 4.28
N SER A 201 -14.98 -8.61 4.70
CA SER A 201 -14.23 -7.35 4.80
C SER A 201 -13.62 -6.93 3.46
N LEU A 202 -13.66 -5.64 3.17
CA LEU A 202 -12.90 -5.10 2.03
C LEU A 202 -11.43 -4.91 2.40
N VAL A 203 -10.53 -5.34 1.51
CA VAL A 203 -9.10 -5.07 1.64
C VAL A 203 -8.64 -4.10 0.56
N ILE A 204 -8.05 -2.99 0.99
CA ILE A 204 -7.52 -1.94 0.13
C ILE A 204 -5.99 -2.02 0.15
N PHE A 205 -5.39 -2.64 -0.88
CA PHE A 205 -3.93 -2.71 -1.01
C PHE A 205 -3.42 -1.54 -1.85
N THR A 206 -2.52 -0.74 -1.27
CA THR A 206 -2.01 0.53 -1.86
C THR A 206 -0.54 0.73 -1.53
N ASP A 207 0.25 1.27 -2.45
CA ASP A 207 1.60 1.74 -2.10
C ASP A 207 1.50 3.00 -1.21
N LEU A 208 2.58 3.41 -0.55
CA LEU A 208 2.48 4.39 0.53
C LEU A 208 2.03 5.78 0.05
N ASP A 209 2.52 6.21 -1.11
CA ASP A 209 2.18 7.46 -1.79
C ASP A 209 0.82 7.44 -2.53
N ASP A 210 0.08 6.33 -2.48
CA ASP A 210 -1.31 6.18 -2.94
C ASP A 210 -2.30 6.44 -1.78
N ILE A 211 -2.97 7.59 -1.77
CA ILE A 211 -3.85 8.01 -0.68
C ILE A 211 -5.31 7.98 -1.19
N VAL A 212 -6.10 7.04 -0.67
CA VAL A 212 -7.54 6.95 -1.00
C VAL A 212 -8.28 8.13 -0.37
N ARG A 213 -9.25 8.69 -1.09
CA ARG A 213 -10.06 9.81 -0.62
C ARG A 213 -11.05 9.39 0.48
N PRO A 214 -11.27 10.23 1.52
CA PRO A 214 -12.35 10.08 2.50
C PRO A 214 -13.71 9.67 1.90
N GLU A 215 -14.07 10.28 0.77
CA GLU A 215 -15.31 10.03 0.03
C GLU A 215 -15.41 8.60 -0.50
N VAL A 216 -14.30 8.03 -1.00
CA VAL A 216 -14.24 6.64 -1.48
C VAL A 216 -14.25 5.66 -0.30
N LEU A 217 -13.58 5.99 0.80
CA LEU A 217 -13.65 5.15 2.00
C LEU A 217 -15.06 5.15 2.59
N HIS A 218 -15.76 6.30 2.62
CA HIS A 218 -17.18 6.40 2.97
C HIS A 218 -18.07 5.56 2.06
N PHE A 219 -17.89 5.65 0.73
CA PHE A 219 -18.59 4.80 -0.24
C PHE A 219 -18.43 3.31 0.11
N LEU A 220 -17.19 2.83 0.22
CA LEU A 220 -16.91 1.43 0.53
C LEU A 220 -17.44 0.99 1.91
N LYS A 221 -17.53 1.93 2.87
CA LYS A 221 -18.00 1.70 4.23
C LYS A 221 -19.51 1.48 4.30
N TYR A 222 -20.30 2.20 3.51
CA TYR A 222 -21.76 2.20 3.58
C TYR A 222 -22.48 1.62 2.36
N TYR A 223 -21.76 1.38 1.26
CA TYR A 223 -22.31 0.81 0.03
C TYR A 223 -21.58 -0.47 -0.38
N ASN A 224 -22.34 -1.44 -0.92
CA ASN A 224 -21.83 -2.54 -1.71
C ASN A 224 -21.67 -2.07 -3.17
N SER A 225 -20.64 -2.57 -3.85
CA SER A 225 -20.49 -2.49 -5.30
C SER A 225 -20.22 -3.87 -5.87
N SER A 226 -20.75 -4.19 -7.05
CA SER A 226 -20.48 -5.46 -7.73
C SER A 226 -20.33 -5.24 -9.23
N PRO A 227 -19.39 -5.92 -9.93
CA PRO A 227 -18.43 -6.89 -9.40
C PRO A 227 -17.11 -6.29 -8.90
N TYR A 228 -16.41 -7.00 -8.02
CA TYR A 228 -15.00 -6.76 -7.61
C TYR A 228 -14.03 -7.55 -8.52
N PRO A 229 -12.71 -7.24 -8.55
CA PRO A 229 -11.99 -6.18 -7.82
C PRO A 229 -12.22 -4.78 -8.38
N THR A 230 -12.38 -3.80 -7.49
CA THR A 230 -12.63 -2.40 -7.85
C THR A 230 -11.31 -1.63 -7.89
N GLY A 231 -11.04 -0.92 -8.99
CA GLY A 231 -9.89 -0.02 -9.11
C GLY A 231 -10.14 1.37 -8.51
N VAL A 232 -9.06 2.10 -8.20
CA VAL A 232 -9.12 3.50 -7.74
C VAL A 232 -8.27 4.39 -8.65
N GLU A 233 -8.88 5.37 -9.30
CA GLU A 233 -8.16 6.37 -10.11
C GLU A 233 -7.48 7.41 -9.20
N TRP A 234 -6.26 7.79 -9.54
CA TRP A 234 -5.46 8.76 -8.78
C TRP A 234 -5.26 10.08 -9.53
N ASP A 235 -5.62 11.21 -8.92
CA ASP A 235 -5.04 12.49 -9.30
C ASP A 235 -3.53 12.44 -8.97
N THR A 236 -2.66 12.52 -9.99
CA THR A 236 -1.21 12.30 -9.84
C THR A 236 -0.44 13.60 -9.65
N PHE A 237 0.42 13.66 -8.63
CA PHE A 237 1.20 14.83 -8.23
C PHE A 237 2.71 14.57 -8.23
N LEU A 238 3.51 15.64 -8.26
CA LEU A 238 4.96 15.60 -8.30
C LEU A 238 5.60 16.61 -7.34
N PHE A 239 6.51 16.16 -6.47
CA PHE A 239 7.22 16.95 -5.42
C PHE A 239 6.34 17.60 -4.34
N GLY A 240 5.03 17.52 -4.48
CA GLY A 240 4.01 18.04 -3.58
C GLY A 240 2.70 18.23 -4.34
N PHE A 241 1.62 18.54 -3.63
CA PHE A 241 0.27 18.62 -4.19
C PHE A 241 0.01 19.91 -5.02
N PHE A 242 1.08 20.55 -5.53
CA PHE A 242 1.09 21.78 -6.32
C PHE A 242 1.60 21.60 -7.76
N PHE A 243 2.02 20.39 -8.17
CA PHE A 243 2.24 20.05 -9.59
C PHE A 243 1.35 18.87 -9.97
N LEU A 244 0.28 19.11 -10.73
CA LEU A 244 -0.68 18.09 -11.15
C LEU A 244 -0.28 17.54 -12.53
N ASP A 245 -0.04 16.23 -12.62
CA ASP A 245 0.34 15.56 -13.86
C ASP A 245 -0.82 14.77 -14.47
N SER A 246 -1.59 15.45 -15.31
CA SER A 246 -2.67 14.84 -16.09
C SER A 246 -2.19 14.02 -17.31
N VAL A 247 -0.90 13.67 -17.41
CA VAL A 247 -0.31 13.05 -18.62
C VAL A 247 0.66 11.90 -18.31
N LEU A 248 1.27 11.83 -17.13
CA LEU A 248 1.80 10.55 -16.59
C LEU A 248 0.66 9.67 -16.01
N TYR A 249 -0.51 9.72 -16.64
CA TYR A 249 -1.60 8.77 -16.47
C TYR A 249 -1.08 7.37 -16.82
N ASN A 250 -0.97 6.52 -15.81
CA ASN A 250 -0.56 5.14 -15.94
C ASN A 250 -1.67 4.26 -15.33
N PRO A 251 -2.50 3.59 -16.14
CA PRO A 251 -3.61 2.77 -15.62
C PRO A 251 -3.14 1.55 -14.83
N SER A 252 -1.86 1.17 -14.93
CA SER A 252 -1.26 0.16 -14.05
C SER A 252 -1.09 0.65 -12.60
N SER A 253 -1.11 1.96 -12.35
CA SER A 253 -0.89 2.54 -11.01
C SER A 253 -2.11 2.50 -10.10
N PHE A 254 -3.32 2.26 -10.61
CA PHE A 254 -4.54 2.30 -9.79
C PHE A 254 -4.47 1.35 -8.60
N GLY A 255 -4.90 1.80 -7.41
CA GLY A 255 -5.09 0.93 -6.26
C GLY A 255 -6.15 -0.14 -6.54
N THR A 256 -6.12 -1.24 -5.79
CA THR A 256 -7.09 -2.34 -5.94
C THR A 256 -7.79 -2.62 -4.61
N ILE A 257 -9.12 -2.63 -4.66
CA ILE A 257 -10.01 -3.00 -3.56
C ILE A 257 -10.52 -4.42 -3.84
N PHE A 258 -10.29 -5.33 -2.89
CA PHE A 258 -10.67 -6.73 -2.95
C PHE A 258 -11.86 -7.02 -2.03
N GLN A 259 -12.74 -7.95 -2.44
CA GLN A 259 -13.94 -8.32 -1.68
C GLN A 259 -13.64 -9.23 -0.48
N SER A 260 -12.47 -9.89 -0.47
CA SER A 260 -11.96 -10.69 0.63
C SER A 260 -10.45 -10.52 0.78
N PRO A 261 -9.88 -10.65 2.00
CA PRO A 261 -8.43 -10.77 2.19
C PRO A 261 -7.78 -11.95 1.45
N LEU A 262 -8.58 -12.90 0.96
CA LEU A 262 -8.12 -14.08 0.21
C LEU A 262 -7.94 -13.82 -1.30
N ASP A 263 -8.46 -12.70 -1.80
CA ASP A 263 -8.59 -12.41 -3.24
C ASP A 263 -7.53 -11.46 -3.80
N ILE A 264 -6.54 -11.06 -2.98
CA ILE A 264 -5.47 -10.08 -3.30
C ILE A 264 -4.57 -10.50 -4.50
N ARG A 265 -4.78 -11.71 -5.04
CA ARG A 265 -4.02 -12.28 -6.17
C ARG A 265 -4.54 -11.84 -7.53
N GLY A 266 -4.00 -10.73 -8.04
CA GLY A 266 -3.76 -10.52 -9.48
C GLY A 266 -4.98 -10.50 -10.43
N GLN A 267 -6.21 -10.51 -9.92
CA GLN A 267 -7.40 -10.42 -10.76
C GLN A 267 -7.48 -9.06 -11.48
N PRO A 268 -7.97 -9.02 -12.75
CA PRO A 268 -8.16 -7.76 -13.46
C PRO A 268 -9.24 -6.92 -12.78
N LYS A 269 -9.03 -5.60 -12.72
CA LYS A 269 -10.02 -4.64 -12.23
C LYS A 269 -11.25 -4.67 -13.15
N THR A 270 -12.43 -4.84 -12.56
CA THR A 270 -13.72 -4.92 -13.28
C THR A 270 -14.23 -3.54 -13.68
N TRP A 271 -14.11 -2.58 -12.76
CA TRP A 271 -14.36 -1.15 -12.97
C TRP A 271 -13.36 -0.32 -12.16
N THR A 272 -13.46 1.00 -12.20
CA THR A 272 -12.59 1.90 -11.44
C THR A 272 -13.36 3.14 -10.99
N ILE A 273 -13.17 3.53 -9.73
CA ILE A 273 -13.78 4.74 -9.16
C ILE A 273 -12.99 5.97 -9.67
N PRO A 274 -13.61 6.88 -10.43
CA PRO A 274 -12.91 8.03 -11.01
C PRO A 274 -12.55 9.05 -9.92
N LYS A 275 -11.36 9.65 -10.03
CA LYS A 275 -10.75 10.53 -9.02
C LYS A 275 -10.86 10.00 -7.59
N GLY A 276 -10.66 8.70 -7.38
CA GLY A 276 -10.84 8.05 -6.10
C GLY A 276 -9.71 8.24 -5.07
N GLY A 277 -8.62 8.91 -5.44
CA GLY A 277 -7.58 9.31 -4.50
C GLY A 277 -6.51 10.23 -5.10
N TRP A 278 -5.39 10.36 -4.39
CA TRP A 278 -4.20 11.09 -4.79
C TRP A 278 -3.00 10.15 -4.88
N HIS A 279 -2.14 10.29 -5.90
CA HIS A 279 -0.84 9.61 -5.98
C HIS A 279 0.28 10.64 -6.00
N CYS A 280 1.21 10.62 -5.04
CA CYS A 280 2.17 11.73 -4.83
C CYS A 280 3.64 11.33 -5.05
N ARG A 281 4.14 11.50 -6.29
CA ARG A 281 5.52 11.13 -6.66
C ARG A 281 6.53 12.12 -6.06
N TRP A 282 7.55 11.60 -5.36
CA TRP A 282 8.64 12.39 -4.76
C TRP A 282 8.17 13.47 -3.76
N CYS A 283 7.02 13.28 -3.13
CA CYS A 283 6.45 14.24 -2.18
C CYS A 283 7.08 14.10 -0.78
N PHE A 284 8.37 14.44 -0.66
CA PHE A 284 9.16 14.31 0.57
C PHE A 284 10.14 15.49 0.73
N THR A 285 10.93 15.49 1.81
CA THR A 285 12.08 16.42 1.93
C THR A 285 13.15 16.12 0.86
N ILE A 286 14.15 16.99 0.69
CA ILE A 286 15.25 16.70 -0.26
C ILE A 286 16.04 15.47 0.20
N GLU A 287 16.22 15.35 1.51
CA GLU A 287 16.92 14.29 2.22
C GLU A 287 16.19 12.94 2.07
N ASP A 288 14.86 12.94 2.21
CA ASP A 288 14.03 11.76 1.96
C ASP A 288 13.96 11.40 0.48
N ILE A 289 13.92 12.38 -0.44
CA ILE A 289 14.05 12.12 -1.88
C ILE A 289 15.40 11.43 -2.14
N GLN A 290 16.51 11.90 -1.57
CA GLN A 290 17.81 11.23 -1.67
C GLN A 290 17.79 9.82 -1.07
N PHE A 291 17.09 9.59 0.04
CA PHE A 291 16.97 8.26 0.63
C PHE A 291 16.13 7.33 -0.26
N LYS A 292 14.94 7.76 -0.70
CA LYS A 292 14.07 6.99 -1.60
C LYS A 292 14.80 6.60 -2.88
N LEU A 293 15.51 7.54 -3.52
CA LEU A 293 16.35 7.30 -4.70
C LEU A 293 17.43 6.23 -4.44
N LYS A 294 18.15 6.29 -3.31
CA LYS A 294 19.15 5.27 -2.93
C LYS A 294 18.51 3.92 -2.60
N SER A 295 17.26 3.93 -2.13
CA SER A 295 16.52 2.74 -1.73
C SER A 295 15.90 1.97 -2.91
N SER A 296 15.80 2.59 -4.11
CA SER A 296 15.34 1.90 -5.34
C SER A 296 16.18 0.65 -5.65
N PRO A 297 15.56 -0.45 -6.11
CA PRO A 297 16.27 -1.67 -6.52
C PRO A 297 17.10 -1.41 -7.78
N TYR A 298 18.05 -2.28 -8.10
CA TYR A 298 18.98 -2.07 -9.23
C TYR A 298 18.37 -2.41 -10.60
N VAL A 299 17.09 -2.82 -10.64
CA VAL A 299 16.27 -2.95 -11.86
C VAL A 299 15.60 -1.65 -12.29
N ASP A 300 15.56 -0.63 -11.43
CA ASP A 300 14.93 0.67 -11.68
C ASP A 300 15.82 1.51 -12.60
N LEU A 301 15.98 1.07 -13.86
CA LEU A 301 16.99 1.58 -14.79
C LEU A 301 16.46 2.69 -15.71
N PRO A 302 17.21 3.79 -15.92
CA PRO A 302 18.50 4.08 -15.31
C PRO A 302 18.35 4.66 -13.89
N ARG A 303 19.01 4.03 -12.93
CA ARG A 303 18.88 4.32 -11.50
C ARG A 303 19.47 5.68 -11.15
N ILE A 304 18.60 6.65 -10.84
CA ILE A 304 18.99 8.06 -10.61
C ILE A 304 20.05 8.21 -9.50
N ALA A 305 20.03 7.34 -8.47
CA ALA A 305 21.01 7.37 -7.38
C ALA A 305 22.45 7.09 -7.83
N ASP A 306 22.64 6.39 -8.94
CA ASP A 306 23.95 6.05 -9.49
C ASP A 306 24.59 7.26 -10.23
N ASN A 307 23.89 8.40 -10.26
CA ASN A 307 24.37 9.67 -10.81
C ASN A 307 24.65 10.69 -9.67
N PRO A 308 25.91 10.87 -9.22
CA PRO A 308 26.25 11.77 -8.11
C PRO A 308 25.88 13.24 -8.33
N LYS A 309 25.65 13.68 -9.59
CA LYS A 309 25.17 15.04 -9.89
C LYS A 309 23.68 15.19 -9.57
N MET A 310 22.87 14.17 -9.88
CA MET A 310 21.43 14.18 -9.56
C MET A 310 21.19 14.15 -8.06
N MET A 311 22.08 13.50 -7.30
CA MET A 311 21.99 13.38 -5.85
C MET A 311 22.38 14.63 -5.06
N LYS A 312 22.78 15.75 -5.72
CA LYS A 312 23.10 17.00 -5.03
C LYS A 312 21.83 17.75 -4.60
N PRO A 313 21.71 18.25 -3.35
CA PRO A 313 20.49 18.92 -2.86
C PRO A 313 19.96 20.04 -3.77
N TYR A 314 20.85 20.88 -4.29
CA TYR A 314 20.46 21.97 -5.19
C TYR A 314 19.96 21.49 -6.57
N VAL A 315 20.33 20.29 -7.01
CA VAL A 315 19.84 19.71 -8.28
C VAL A 315 18.44 19.12 -8.07
N ILE A 316 18.19 18.47 -6.94
CA ILE A 316 16.83 18.02 -6.55
C ILE A 316 15.91 19.23 -6.42
N TYR A 317 16.34 20.27 -5.69
CA TYR A 317 15.62 21.53 -5.56
C TYR A 317 15.32 22.22 -6.91
N ASP A 318 16.26 22.19 -7.86
CA ASP A 318 16.03 22.72 -9.21
C ASP A 318 14.94 21.94 -9.97
N HIS A 319 14.81 20.64 -9.72
CA HIS A 319 13.72 19.82 -10.27
C HIS A 319 12.39 20.11 -9.58
N ILE A 320 12.39 20.30 -8.25
CA ILE A 320 11.22 20.73 -7.47
C ILE A 320 10.70 22.07 -8.00
N LEU A 321 11.53 23.12 -8.03
CA LEU A 321 11.09 24.44 -8.48
C LEU A 321 10.58 24.44 -9.94
N LYS A 322 11.10 23.57 -10.80
CA LYS A 322 10.71 23.51 -12.23
C LYS A 322 9.63 22.48 -12.54
N GLY A 323 9.09 21.77 -11.54
CA GLY A 323 8.12 20.70 -11.73
C GLY A 323 8.62 19.59 -12.66
N LYS A 324 9.92 19.27 -12.62
CA LYS A 324 10.58 18.43 -13.64
C LYS A 324 10.84 17.01 -13.12
N TRP A 325 10.28 16.00 -13.78
CA TRP A 325 10.60 14.59 -13.51
C TRP A 325 12.11 14.30 -13.69
N PHE A 326 12.72 13.48 -12.83
CA PHE A 326 14.17 13.25 -12.85
C PHE A 326 14.71 12.68 -14.17
N LEU A 327 13.99 11.74 -14.78
CA LEU A 327 14.29 11.19 -16.11
C LEU A 327 13.65 11.97 -17.27
N GLY A 328 12.81 12.96 -16.96
CA GLY A 328 11.91 13.60 -17.91
C GLY A 328 12.49 14.86 -18.52
N LYS A 329 12.25 15.09 -19.81
CA LYS A 329 12.38 16.43 -20.43
C LYS A 329 11.16 17.32 -20.15
N LYS A 330 10.03 16.73 -19.77
CA LYS A 330 8.77 17.41 -19.49
C LYS A 330 8.80 18.13 -18.12
N ARG A 331 8.20 19.33 -18.09
CA ARG A 331 7.77 20.01 -16.86
C ARG A 331 6.28 19.78 -16.65
N ILE A 332 5.88 19.54 -15.42
CA ILE A 332 4.50 19.35 -14.99
C ILE A 332 3.92 20.74 -14.66
N PRO A 333 2.67 21.06 -15.04
CA PRO A 333 2.09 22.36 -14.76
C PRO A 333 1.91 22.56 -13.25
N ARG A 334 2.30 23.74 -12.75
CA ARG A 334 1.98 24.15 -11.38
C ARG A 334 0.49 24.48 -11.31
N ILE A 335 -0.18 24.03 -10.26
CA ILE A 335 -1.54 24.42 -9.91
C ILE A 335 -1.58 25.04 -8.52
N GLU A 336 -2.64 25.77 -8.20
CA GLU A 336 -2.96 26.09 -6.81
C GLU A 336 -3.64 24.86 -6.16
N PRO A 337 -3.18 24.37 -5.00
CA PRO A 337 -3.75 23.16 -4.39
C PRO A 337 -5.15 23.42 -3.80
N GLN A 338 -6.20 23.02 -4.54
CA GLN A 338 -7.61 23.17 -4.13
C GLN A 338 -8.18 21.93 -3.41
N ASP A 339 -7.46 20.82 -3.47
CA ASP A 339 -7.98 19.48 -3.18
C ASP A 339 -6.81 18.55 -2.82
N ILE A 340 -6.47 18.51 -1.54
CA ILE A 340 -5.27 17.86 -1.01
C ILE A 340 -5.62 17.00 0.20
N PRO A 341 -4.79 15.98 0.53
CA PRO A 341 -4.99 15.21 1.75
C PRO A 341 -4.97 16.06 3.02
N ILE A 342 -5.78 15.66 3.99
CA ILE A 342 -5.79 16.17 5.38
C ILE A 342 -4.37 16.10 5.97
N ASN A 343 -4.04 17.09 6.81
CA ASN A 343 -2.78 17.22 7.57
C ASN A 343 -1.46 17.26 6.76
N THR A 344 -1.52 17.29 5.42
CA THR A 344 -0.37 17.51 4.52
C THR A 344 0.57 18.63 5.02
N PRO A 345 1.86 18.35 5.33
CA PRO A 345 2.84 19.35 5.77
C PRO A 345 2.99 20.55 4.83
N ILE A 346 3.39 21.71 5.36
CA ILE A 346 3.46 22.95 4.58
C ILE A 346 4.35 22.85 3.34
N TYR A 347 5.46 22.11 3.41
CA TYR A 347 6.38 21.91 2.28
C TYR A 347 5.78 21.06 1.15
N LEU A 348 4.75 20.25 1.43
CA LEU A 348 4.02 19.47 0.43
C LEU A 348 2.78 20.17 -0.14
N ARG A 349 2.26 21.21 0.54
CA ARG A 349 1.08 21.98 0.09
C ARG A 349 1.38 23.42 -0.33
N SER A 350 2.64 23.87 -0.30
CA SER A 350 3.01 25.24 -0.64
C SER A 350 4.29 25.30 -1.48
N TYR A 351 4.15 25.65 -2.75
CA TYR A 351 5.28 25.93 -3.64
C TYR A 351 6.13 27.12 -3.13
N ASP A 352 5.46 28.14 -2.60
CA ASP A 352 6.05 29.31 -1.93
C ASP A 352 7.00 28.95 -0.79
N TRP A 353 6.75 27.85 -0.07
CA TRP A 353 7.64 27.39 0.99
C TRP A 353 9.03 27.04 0.42
N TRP A 354 9.09 26.39 -0.74
CA TRP A 354 10.36 26.06 -1.39
C TRP A 354 11.11 27.30 -1.88
N ILE A 355 10.41 28.31 -2.40
CA ILE A 355 11.04 29.61 -2.77
C ILE A 355 11.67 30.27 -1.54
N LYS A 356 11.00 30.21 -0.39
CA LYS A 356 11.43 30.84 0.87
C LYS A 356 12.51 30.04 1.61
N HIS A 357 12.65 28.74 1.33
CA HIS A 357 13.61 27.83 1.99
C HIS A 357 14.48 27.07 0.97
N PRO A 358 15.35 27.76 0.19
CA PRO A 358 16.32 27.09 -0.65
C PRO A 358 17.33 26.29 0.19
N PRO A 359 17.77 25.10 -0.26
CA PRO A 359 18.85 24.39 0.41
C PRO A 359 20.13 25.21 0.37
N ARG A 360 20.95 25.14 1.43
CA ARG A 360 22.26 25.80 1.47
C ARG A 360 23.11 25.31 0.30
N LYS A 361 23.69 26.24 -0.45
CA LYS A 361 24.78 25.93 -1.39
C LYS A 361 26.01 25.53 -0.58
N THR A 362 26.16 24.24 -0.31
CA THR A 362 27.46 23.66 0.04
C THR A 362 28.43 23.94 -1.10
N ALA A 363 29.62 24.45 -0.78
CA ALA A 363 30.68 24.71 -1.76
C ALA A 363 31.09 23.44 -2.52
#